data_AF-A0A958X8P8-F1
#
_entry.id   AF-A0A958X8P8-F1
#
_cell.length_a   1.000
_cell.length_b   1.000
_cell.length_c   1.000
_cell.angle_alpha   90.00
_cell.angle_beta   90.00
_cell.angle_gamma   90.00
#
_symmetry.space_group_name_H-M   'P 1'
#
loop_
_entity.id
_entity.type
_entity.pdbx_description
1 polymer ?
#
loop_
_entity_poly.entity_id
_entity_poly.type
_entity_poly.pdbx_seq_one_letter_code
_entity_poly.pdbx_strand_id
1 'polypeptide(L)' 'MEIMLLLILFSLLLAAGFLLVYIWAARNGQFDDDYTPSVRMLFDNTVPESDSQTKDDREAAENTEKNNLQSER' A
#
# COMPACT_ATOMS: atom_id res chain seq x y z
N MET A 1 -1.47 -29.12 -45.91
CA MET A 1 -2.55 -28.11 -45.94
C MET A 1 -3.37 -28.12 -44.66
N GLU A 2 -3.66 -29.28 -44.06
CA GLU A 2 -4.35 -29.37 -42.75
C GLU A 2 -3.64 -28.66 -41.59
N ILE A 3 -2.31 -28.81 -41.50
CA ILE A 3 -1.52 -28.25 -40.40
C ILE A 3 -1.61 -26.71 -40.35
N MET A 4 -1.70 -26.06 -41.52
CA MET A 4 -1.87 -24.60 -41.58
C MET A 4 -3.18 -24.16 -40.92
N LEU A 5 -4.29 -24.84 -41.20
CA LEU A 5 -5.59 -24.55 -40.59
C LEU A 5 -5.57 -24.80 -39.07
N LEU A 6 -4.93 -25.89 -38.63
CA LEU A 6 -4.76 -26.17 -37.20
C LEU A 6 -3.98 -25.06 -36.48
N LEU A 7 -2.87 -24.60 -37.07
CA LEU A 7 -2.03 -23.54 -36.49
C LEU A 7 -2.75 -22.19 -36.45
N ILE A 8 -3.57 -21.88 -37.45
CA ILE A 8 -4.40 -20.66 -37.47
C ILE A 8 -5.43 -20.68 -36.34
N LEU A 9 -6.11 -21.81 -36.13
CA LEU A 9 -7.06 -21.95 -35.02
C LEU A 9 -6.36 -21.88 -33.66
N PHE A 10 -5.20 -22.53 -33.53
CA PHE A 10 -4.42 -22.50 -32.31
C PHE A 10 -3.90 -21.10 -31.97
N SER A 11 -3.41 -20.34 -32.95
CA SER A 11 -2.95 -18.97 -32.72
C SER A 11 -4.10 -18.04 -32.34
N LEU A 12 -5.29 -18.22 -32.94
CA LEU A 12 -6.48 -17.48 -32.59
C LEU A 12 -6.94 -17.79 -31.16
N LEU A 13 -6.91 -19.06 -30.75
CA LEU A 13 -7.20 -19.47 -29.38
C LEU A 13 -6.21 -18.86 -28.37
N LEU A 14 -4.91 -18.87 -28.68
CA LEU A 14 -3.91 -18.21 -27.84
C LEU A 14 -4.20 -16.71 -27.71
N ALA A 15 -4.42 -16.03 -28.83
CA ALA A 15 -4.70 -14.59 -28.85
C ALA A 15 -5.96 -14.24 -28.04
N ALA A 16 -7.04 -15.00 -28.20
CA ALA A 16 -8.26 -14.84 -27.43
C ALA A 16 -8.03 -15.11 -25.93
N GLY A 17 -7.26 -16.14 -25.58
CA GLY A 17 -6.89 -16.44 -24.20
C GLY A 17 -6.12 -15.30 -23.55
N PHE A 18 -5.09 -14.78 -24.21
CA PHE A 18 -4.34 -13.61 -23.74
C PHE A 18 -5.23 -12.38 -23.58
N LEU A 19 -6.13 -12.13 -24.54
CA LEU A 19 -7.05 -11.00 -24.48
C LEU A 19 -8.02 -11.11 -23.30
N LEU A 20 -8.57 -12.30 -23.03
CA LEU A 20 -9.47 -12.52 -21.90
C LEU A 20 -8.76 -12.31 -20.55
N VAL A 21 -7.55 -12.86 -20.40
CA VAL A 21 -6.73 -12.66 -19.21
C VAL A 21 -6.38 -11.19 -19.03
N TYR A 22 -6.00 -10.50 -20.11
CA TYR A 22 -5.71 -9.07 -20.10
C TYR A 22 -6.91 -8.23 -19.63
N ILE A 23 -8.10 -8.46 -20.20
CA ILE A 23 -9.32 -7.75 -19.80
C ILE A 23 -9.67 -8.03 -18.33
N TRP A 24 -9.53 -9.28 -17.88
CA TRP A 24 -9.78 -9.64 -16.49
C TRP A 24 -8.82 -8.92 -15.53
N ALA A 25 -7.52 -8.93 -15.83
CA ALA A 25 -6.51 -8.24 -15.03
C ALA A 25 -6.74 -6.71 -15.02
N ALA A 26 -7.05 -6.12 -16.18
CA ALA A 26 -7.33 -4.69 -16.29
C ALA A 26 -8.58 -4.26 -15.51
N ARG A 27 -9.60 -5.13 -15.41
CA ARG A 27 -10.80 -4.88 -14.61
C ARG A 27 -10.61 -5.14 -13.12
N ASN A 28 -9.64 -5.95 -12.73
CA ASN A 28 -9.36 -6.28 -11.33
C ASN A 28 -8.60 -5.17 -10.57
N GLY A 29 -8.47 -3.97 -11.14
CA GLY A 29 -7.90 -2.83 -10.40
C GLY A 29 -6.40 -2.98 -10.14
N GLN A 30 -5.65 -3.75 -10.93
CA GLN A 30 -4.19 -3.84 -10.81
C GLN A 30 -3.51 -2.47 -10.97
N PHE A 31 -4.21 -1.48 -11.52
CA PHE A 31 -3.78 -0.10 -11.70
C PHE A 31 -4.26 0.85 -10.58
N ASP A 32 -4.92 0.36 -9.53
CA ASP A 32 -5.46 1.23 -8.47
C ASP A 32 -4.38 1.74 -7.49
N ASP A 33 -3.13 1.25 -7.58
CA ASP A 33 -1.99 1.69 -6.78
C ASP A 33 -1.17 2.80 -7.48
N ASP A 34 -1.86 3.86 -7.91
CA ASP A 34 -1.26 5.03 -8.57
C ASP A 34 -0.56 5.99 -7.58
N TYR A 35 -0.66 5.74 -6.27
CA TYR A 35 -0.03 6.57 -5.22
C TYR A 35 1.17 5.86 -4.61
N THR A 36 2.31 6.00 -5.28
CA THR A 36 3.57 5.44 -4.81
C THR A 36 4.06 6.13 -3.52
N PRO A 37 4.54 5.40 -2.50
CA PRO A 37 5.06 5.96 -1.24
C PRO A 37 6.21 6.97 -1.47
N SER A 38 6.89 6.88 -2.61
CA SER A 38 7.92 7.84 -3.05
C SER A 38 7.41 9.27 -3.17
N VAL A 39 6.15 9.47 -3.58
CA VAL A 39 5.53 10.80 -3.71
C VAL A 39 5.29 11.40 -2.33
N ARG A 40 4.79 10.58 -1.38
CA ARG A 40 4.60 11.01 0.01
C ARG A 40 5.93 11.40 0.66
N MET A 41 6.99 10.62 0.45
CA MET A 41 8.31 10.90 1.04
C MET A 41 8.96 12.17 0.50
N LEU A 42 8.69 12.58 -0.74
CA LEU A 42 9.22 13.82 -1.33
C LEU A 42 8.60 15.08 -0.71
N PHE A 43 7.32 15.02 -0.33
CA PHE A 43 6.56 16.14 0.21
C PHE A 43 6.45 16.15 1.74
N ASP A 44 6.67 15.01 2.41
CA ASP A 44 6.68 14.91 3.89
C ASP A 44 7.84 15.71 4.53
N ASN A 45 8.93 15.98 3.79
CA ASN A 45 10.04 16.80 4.28
C ASN A 45 9.73 18.31 4.37
N THR A 46 8.51 18.74 4.03
CA THR A 46 8.14 20.18 3.99
C THR A 46 7.18 20.64 5.08
N VAL A 47 6.73 19.75 5.98
CA VAL A 47 5.95 20.16 7.14
C VAL A 47 6.92 20.54 8.27
N PRO A 48 7.00 21.83 8.67
CA PRO A 48 7.75 22.19 9.86
C PRO A 48 7.09 21.50 11.06
N GLU A 49 7.89 20.82 11.89
CA GLU A 49 7.48 20.27 13.18
C GLU A 49 6.79 21.35 14.03
N SER A 50 5.47 21.43 13.96
CA SER A 50 4.64 22.22 14.87
C SER A 50 3.17 21.96 14.56
N ASP A 51 2.72 20.72 14.77
CA ASP A 51 1.58 20.47 15.65
C ASP A 51 1.07 19.04 15.51
N SER A 52 0.92 18.43 16.69
CA SER A 52 0.04 17.31 16.98
C SER A 52 0.48 15.90 16.53
N GLN A 53 1.16 15.22 17.46
CA GLN A 53 0.67 13.99 18.14
C GLN A 53 1.77 12.93 18.31
N THR A 54 2.44 13.00 19.46
CA THR A 54 2.81 11.78 20.22
C THR A 54 2.61 12.12 21.69
N LYS A 55 1.33 12.09 22.10
CA LYS A 55 0.88 12.13 23.50
C LYS A 55 0.48 10.71 23.92
N ASP A 56 1.39 9.74 23.79
CA ASP A 56 1.08 8.37 24.25
C ASP A 56 2.21 7.67 25.02
N ASP A 57 3.36 8.34 25.26
CA ASP A 57 4.48 7.74 26.01
C ASP A 57 4.84 8.46 27.32
N ARG A 58 4.14 9.55 27.68
CA ARG A 58 4.45 10.37 28.87
C ARG A 58 3.53 10.16 30.08
N GLU A 59 2.58 9.23 30.02
CA GLU A 59 1.66 8.97 31.15
C GLU A 59 2.21 7.94 32.15
N ALA A 60 3.22 7.15 31.76
CA ALA A 60 3.86 6.17 32.66
C ALA A 60 4.94 6.78 33.58
N ALA A 61 5.58 7.89 33.19
CA ALA A 61 6.67 8.50 33.95
C ALA A 61 6.18 9.43 35.07
N GLU A 62 5.06 10.12 34.90
CA GLU A 62 4.58 11.11 35.89
C GLU A 62 3.89 10.47 37.10
N ASN A 63 3.32 9.26 36.94
CA ASN A 63 2.66 8.54 38.04
C ASN A 63 3.65 7.83 38.99
N THR A 64 4.89 7.62 38.59
CA THR A 64 5.90 6.99 39.46
C THR A 64 6.52 8.01 40.43
N GLU A 65 6.61 9.28 40.03
CA GLU A 65 7.18 10.34 40.87
C GLU A 65 6.18 10.85 41.92
N LYS A 66 4.89 10.96 41.56
CA LYS A 66 3.85 11.43 42.50
C LYS A 66 3.49 10.41 43.58
N ASN A 67 3.56 9.11 43.29
CA ASN A 67 3.32 8.07 44.29
C ASN A 67 4.44 7.95 45.34
N ASN A 68 5.68 8.28 44.99
CA ASN A 68 6.81 8.23 45.94
C ASN A 68 6.85 9.45 46.89
N LEU A 69 6.37 10.63 46.47
CA LEU A 69 6.35 11.83 47.32
C LEU A 69 5.21 11.83 48.35
N GLN A 70 4.18 11.01 48.15
CA GLN A 70 3.04 10.88 49.07
C GLN A 70 3.25 9.78 50.13
N SER A 71 4.29 8.95 49.98
CA SER A 71 4.69 7.93 50.95
C SER A 71 5.69 8.44 52.01
N GLU A 72 6.25 9.65 51.85
CA GLU A 72 7.23 10.25 52.77
C GLU A 72 6.66 11.34 53.70
N ARG A 73 5.33 11.42 53.85
CA ARG A 73 4.66 12.26 54.88
C ARG A 73 3.84 11.44 55.85
#